data_AF-A0A2W6WND2-F1
#
_entry.id   AF-A0A2W6WND2-F1
#
_cell.length_a   1.000
_cell.length_b   1.000
_cell.length_c   1.000
_cell.angle_alpha   90.00
_cell.angle_beta   90.00
_cell.angle_gamma   90.00
#
_symmetry.space_group_name_H-M   'P 1'
#
loop_
_entity.id
_entity.type
_entity.pdbx_description
1 polymer ?
#
loop_
_entity_poly.entity_id
_entity_poly.type
_entity_poly.pdbx_seq_one_letter_code
_entity_poly.pdbx_strand_id
1 'polypeptide(L)'
;MLLLEIVIFSAAFLAVSLLTAHQIIAQVREYRFYKNNGGDFSADSGMDNLKLDERIESYRLGLTNWQRFYLFRPLYILMLIAVAGMMIFSLF
;
A
#
# COMPACT_ATOMS: atom_id res chain seq x y z
N MET A 1 5.20 31.06 -9.56
CA MET A 1 5.91 30.10 -8.68
C MET A 1 4.94 29.46 -7.70
N LEU A 2 4.26 30.26 -6.88
CA LEU A 2 3.30 29.78 -5.86
C LEU A 2 2.15 28.90 -6.40
N LEU A 3 1.57 29.24 -7.55
CA LEU A 3 0.48 28.42 -8.14
C LEU A 3 0.97 27.04 -8.59
N LEU A 4 2.15 26.95 -9.20
CA LEU A 4 2.76 25.68 -9.63
C LEU A 4 3.08 24.80 -8.42
N GLU A 5 3.59 25.40 -7.34
CA GLU A 5 3.92 24.71 -6.09
C GLU A 5 2.67 24.08 -5.45
N ILE A 6 1.55 24.83 -5.38
CA ILE A 6 0.27 24.30 -4.90
C ILE A 6 -0.22 23.14 -5.77
N VAL A 7 -0.10 23.26 -7.10
CA VAL A 7 -0.53 22.21 -8.03
C VAL A 7 0.31 20.94 -7.83
N ILE A 8 1.64 21.08 -7.75
CA ILE A 8 2.56 19.95 -7.53
C ILE A 8 2.27 19.28 -6.18
N PHE A 9 2.16 20.07 -5.11
CA PHE A 9 1.84 19.56 -3.78
C PHE A 9 0.51 18.80 -3.78
N SER A 10 -0.54 19.40 -4.34
CA SER A 10 -1.87 18.80 -4.40
C SER A 10 -1.88 17.51 -5.20
N ALA A 11 -1.19 17.48 -6.35
CA ALA A 11 -1.09 16.28 -7.19
C ALA A 11 -0.34 15.15 -6.48
N ALA A 12 0.79 15.45 -5.85
CA ALA A 12 1.57 14.48 -5.09
C ALA A 12 0.78 13.96 -3.86
N PHE A 13 0.14 14.86 -3.12
CA PHE A 13 -0.64 14.49 -1.94
C PHE A 13 -1.84 13.61 -2.30
N LEU A 14 -2.53 13.96 -3.39
CA LEU A 14 -3.64 13.16 -3.92
C LEU A 14 -3.14 11.77 -4.36
N ALA A 15 -2.01 11.69 -5.04
CA ALA A 15 -1.43 10.42 -5.46
C ALA A 15 -1.10 9.50 -4.27
N VAL A 16 -0.43 10.03 -3.23
CA VAL A 16 -0.11 9.28 -2.00
C VAL A 16 -1.39 8.84 -1.29
N SER A 17 -2.39 9.72 -1.20
CA SER A 17 -3.68 9.42 -0.56
C SER A 17 -4.43 8.30 -1.28
N LEU A 18 -4.52 8.37 -2.61
CA LEU A 18 -5.16 7.34 -3.43
C LEU A 18 -4.44 6.01 -3.34
N LEU A 19 -3.10 6.03 -3.35
CA LEU A 19 -2.29 4.83 -3.20
C LEU A 19 -2.50 4.19 -1.82
N THR A 20 -2.55 4.99 -0.76
CA THR A 20 -2.83 4.51 0.61
C THR A 20 -4.20 3.86 0.68
N ALA A 21 -5.23 4.52 0.15
CA ALA A 21 -6.59 3.98 0.12
C ALA A 21 -6.67 2.66 -0.66
N HIS A 22 -5.99 2.59 -1.82
CA HIS A 22 -5.91 1.36 -2.60
C HIS A 22 -5.30 0.21 -1.79
N GLN A 23 -4.19 0.45 -1.08
CA GLN A 23 -3.53 -0.58 -0.27
C GLN A 23 -4.38 -1.07 0.90
N ILE A 24 -5.11 -0.16 1.55
CA ILE A 24 -6.06 -0.52 2.62
C ILE A 24 -7.20 -1.39 2.06
N ILE A 25 -7.77 -1.02 0.90
CA ILE A 25 -8.83 -1.81 0.26
C ILE A 25 -8.32 -3.20 -0.13
N ALA A 26 -7.12 -3.29 -0.69
CA ALA A 26 -6.48 -4.57 -1.03
C ALA A 26 -6.29 -5.44 0.23
N GLN A 27 -5.79 -4.87 1.33
CA GLN A 27 -5.65 -5.55 2.61
C GLN A 27 -6.99 -6.10 3.14
N VAL A 28 -8.05 -5.30 3.07
CA VAL A 28 -9.39 -5.73 3.52
C VAL A 28 -9.94 -6.86 2.65
N ARG A 29 -9.73 -6.79 1.33
CA ARG A 29 -10.18 -7.85 0.40
C ARG A 29 -9.40 -9.15 0.62
N GLU A 30 -8.08 -9.05 0.75
CA GLU A 30 -7.22 -10.19 1.02
C GLU A 30 -7.51 -10.83 2.37
N TYR A 31 -7.82 -10.03 3.40
CA TYR A 31 -8.31 -10.54 4.68
C TYR A 31 -9.57 -11.39 4.52
N ARG A 32 -10.55 -10.91 3.74
CA ARG A 32 -11.79 -11.66 3.48
C ARG A 32 -11.52 -12.94 2.70
N PHE A 33 -10.61 -12.91 1.73
CA PHE A 33 -10.20 -14.08 0.97
C PHE A 33 -9.64 -15.17 1.90
N TYR A 34 -8.63 -14.84 2.72
CA TYR A 34 -8.06 -15.81 3.64
C TYR A 34 -9.06 -16.28 4.69
N LYS A 35 -9.91 -15.39 5.21
CA LYS A 35 -10.98 -15.77 6.14
C LYS A 35 -11.95 -16.77 5.52
N ASN A 36 -12.34 -16.58 4.26
CA ASN A 36 -13.25 -17.49 3.56
C ASN A 36 -12.60 -18.83 3.22
N ASN A 37 -11.27 -18.85 3.05
CA ASN A 37 -10.49 -20.07 2.83
C ASN A 37 -10.01 -20.73 4.13
N GLY A 38 -10.69 -20.49 5.26
CA GLY A 38 -10.34 -21.10 6.54
C GLY A 38 -9.00 -20.63 7.15
N GLY A 39 -8.48 -19.51 6.68
CA GLY A 39 -7.16 -18.99 7.07
C GLY A 39 -6.00 -19.62 6.30
N ASP A 40 -6.25 -20.29 5.17
CA ASP A 40 -5.19 -20.89 4.36
C ASP A 40 -4.44 -19.86 3.50
N PHE A 41 -3.16 -19.69 3.79
CA PHE A 41 -2.24 -18.80 3.06
C PHE A 41 -1.46 -19.51 1.95
N SER A 42 -1.73 -20.79 1.67
CA SER A 42 -1.08 -21.53 0.58
C SER A 42 -1.54 -21.02 -0.80
N ALA A 43 -2.79 -20.60 -0.92
CA ALA A 43 -3.35 -20.01 -2.12
C ALA A 43 -3.05 -18.52 -2.19
N ASP A 44 -2.61 -18.04 -3.35
CA ASP A 44 -2.47 -16.61 -3.59
C ASP A 44 -3.85 -15.96 -3.75
N SER A 45 -4.05 -14.84 -3.05
CA SER A 45 -5.30 -14.08 -3.13
C SER A 45 -5.44 -13.32 -4.45
N GLY A 46 -4.34 -13.03 -5.14
CA GLY A 46 -4.32 -12.23 -6.36
C GLY A 46 -4.84 -10.80 -6.16
N MET A 47 -4.97 -10.33 -4.92
CA MET A 47 -5.56 -9.03 -4.59
C MET A 47 -4.59 -7.85 -4.75
N ASP A 48 -3.31 -8.13 -5.02
CA ASP A 48 -2.31 -7.11 -5.37
C ASP A 48 -2.40 -6.73 -6.86
N ASN A 49 -3.48 -6.04 -7.24
CA ASN A 49 -3.76 -5.67 -8.63
C ASN A 49 -2.71 -4.73 -9.25
N LEU A 50 -1.97 -3.99 -8.41
CA LEU A 50 -0.91 -3.09 -8.86
C LEU A 50 0.45 -3.79 -8.96
N LYS A 51 0.51 -5.08 -8.58
CA LYS A 51 1.74 -5.87 -8.52
C LYS A 51 2.83 -5.12 -7.75
N LEU A 52 2.45 -4.38 -6.70
CA LEU A 52 3.41 -3.61 -5.91
C LEU A 52 4.23 -4.54 -5.03
N ASP A 53 3.60 -5.59 -4.52
CA ASP A 53 4.24 -6.67 -3.79
C ASP A 53 5.01 -7.59 -4.76
N GLU A 54 4.48 -7.81 -5.97
CA GLU A 54 5.18 -8.55 -7.04
C GLU A 54 6.38 -7.78 -7.62
N ARG A 55 6.35 -6.45 -7.74
CA ARG A 55 7.53 -5.70 -8.21
C ARG A 55 8.67 -5.72 -7.20
N ILE A 56 8.40 -6.05 -5.95
CA ILE A 56 9.43 -6.39 -4.96
C ILE A 56 10.04 -7.77 -5.24
N GLU A 57 9.41 -8.63 -6.06
CA GLU A 57 10.08 -9.79 -6.64
C GLU A 57 11.28 -9.43 -7.52
N SER A 58 11.44 -8.17 -7.98
CA SER A 58 12.71 -7.75 -8.57
C SER A 58 13.88 -7.89 -7.58
N TYR A 59 13.61 -7.88 -6.27
CA TYR A 59 14.52 -8.23 -5.19
C TYR A 59 14.37 -9.69 -4.71
N ARG A 60 13.49 -10.49 -5.31
CA ARG A 60 13.15 -11.90 -4.95
C ARG A 60 13.15 -12.14 -3.44
N LEU A 61 12.42 -11.32 -2.68
CA LEU A 61 12.38 -11.49 -1.22
C LEU A 61 11.71 -12.80 -0.77
N GLY A 62 11.20 -13.63 -1.68
CA GLY A 62 10.69 -14.98 -1.36
C GLY A 62 9.61 -14.96 -0.27
N LEU A 63 8.89 -13.84 -0.15
CA LEU A 63 7.97 -13.62 0.95
C LEU A 63 6.77 -14.53 0.77
N THR A 64 6.42 -15.25 1.84
CA THR A 64 5.17 -16.02 1.85
C THR A 64 3.97 -15.08 1.81
N ASN A 65 2.83 -15.58 1.32
CA ASN A 65 1.56 -14.85 1.35
C ASN A 65 1.22 -14.32 2.75
N TRP A 66 1.56 -15.09 3.79
CA TRP A 66 1.42 -14.68 5.19
C TRP A 66 2.30 -13.47 5.54
N GLN A 67 3.59 -13.49 5.14
CA GLN A 67 4.52 -12.38 5.39
C GLN A 67 4.10 -11.12 4.64
N ARG A 68 3.67 -11.27 3.38
CA ARG A 68 3.13 -10.16 2.58
C ARG A 68 1.93 -9.52 3.26
N PHE A 69 1.00 -10.34 3.75
CA PHE A 69 -0.24 -9.89 4.35
C PHE A 69 -0.07 -9.28 5.75
N TYR A 70 0.73 -9.88 6.63
CA TYR A 70 0.85 -9.43 8.03
C TYR A 70 1.99 -8.45 8.30
N LEU A 71 3.06 -8.49 7.50
CA LEU A 71 4.23 -7.64 7.70
C LEU A 71 4.33 -6.58 6.62
N PHE A 72 4.40 -7.00 5.36
CA PHE A 72 4.78 -6.11 4.27
C PHE A 72 3.72 -5.04 4.01
N ARG A 73 2.48 -5.44 3.71
CA ARG A 73 1.42 -4.48 3.36
C ARG A 73 1.05 -3.54 4.52
N PRO A 74 0.92 -4.00 5.77
CA PRO A 74 0.70 -3.09 6.90
C PRO A 74 1.83 -2.08 7.08
N LEU A 75 3.09 -2.51 6.97
CA LEU A 75 4.24 -1.60 7.04
C LEU A 75 4.22 -0.58 5.90
N TYR A 76 3.91 -1.03 4.68
CA TYR A 76 3.80 -0.16 3.51
C TYR A 76 2.71 0.90 3.68
N ILE A 77 1.53 0.51 4.18
CA ILE A 77 0.45 1.44 4.51
C ILE A 77 0.90 2.47 5.55
N LEU A 78 1.59 2.03 6.62
CA LEU A 78 2.13 2.94 7.64
C LEU A 78 3.14 3.93 7.05
N MET A 79 4.02 3.48 6.15
CA MET A 79 4.97 4.36 5.47
C MET A 79 4.26 5.39 4.60
N LEU A 80 3.22 5.01 3.86
CA LEU A 80 2.44 5.96 3.05
C LEU A 80 1.72 6.99 3.92
N ILE A 81 1.15 6.58 5.05
CA ILE A 81 0.54 7.50 6.03
C ILE A 81 1.60 8.45 6.59
N ALA A 82 2.78 7.95 6.96
CA ALA A 82 3.87 8.78 7.45
C ALA A 82 4.32 9.81 6.41
N VAL A 83 4.45 9.40 5.13
CA VAL A 83 4.77 10.31 4.02
C VAL A 83 3.69 11.37 3.87
N ALA A 84 2.41 11.00 3.84
CA ALA A 84 1.30 11.96 3.75
C ALA A 84 1.30 12.94 4.94
N GLY A 85 1.58 12.45 6.15
CA GLY A 85 1.71 13.27 7.36
C GLY A 85 2.88 14.25 7.27
N MET A 86 4.04 13.82 6.79
CA MET A 86 5.20 14.69 6.55
C MET A 86 4.93 15.74 5.48
N MET A 87 4.18 15.40 4.43
CA MET A 87 3.75 16.38 3.42
C MET A 87 2.88 17.47 4.05
N ILE A 88 1.90 17.11 4.87
CA ILE A 88 1.08 18.09 5.59
C ILE A 88 1.93 18.92 6.55
N PHE A 89 2.83 18.28 7.30
CA PHE A 89 3.73 18.97 8.24
C PHE A 89 4.61 20.00 7.53
N SER A 90 5.07 19.71 6.31
CA SER A 90 5.90 20.62 5.51
C SER A 90 5.20 21.92 5.08
N LEU A 91 3.89 22.06 5.30
CA LEU A 91 3.14 23.29 5.06
C LEU A 91 3.23 24.31 6.21
N PHE A 92 3.81 23.93 7.36
CA PHE A 92 3.96 24.76 8.56
C PHE A 92 5.43 25.10 8.82
#